data_AF-A0A7X1KML9-F1
#
_entry.id   AF-A0A7X1KML9-F1
#
_cell.length_a   1.000
_cell.length_b   1.000
_cell.length_c   1.000
_cell.angle_alpha   90.00
_cell.angle_beta   90.00
_cell.angle_gamma   90.00
#
_symmetry.space_group_name_H-M   'P 1'
#
loop_
_entity.id
_entity.type
_entity.pdbx_description
1 polymer ?
#
loop_
_entity_poly.entity_id
_entity_poly.type
_entity_poly.pdbx_seq_one_letter_code
_entity_poly.pdbx_strand_id
1 'polypeptide(L)'
;MADDFDQQALAPNPGVGPRLKAARESADLSLAQMADRTKIPARMLLLMEAGDFAALPARTYATGFTRTYAKALGLDADSYVAAVRQELGYGEPVDRYVPQAFEPGDPSRIPSARFAWLAALAALIVFAVGLFFWRSYYAPAASLPPLQPEPTATAAPPPVALPPAPLPTDVATDGATEEATAAAAPSATAQRRSAPRPARPA
;
A
#
# COMPACT_ATOMS: atom_id res chain seq x y z
N MET A 1 -64.19 -45.17 24.76
CA MET A 1 -63.20 -45.65 23.77
C MET A 1 -62.95 -44.54 22.75
N ALA A 2 -62.49 -43.37 23.21
CA ALA A 2 -62.31 -42.20 22.35
C ALA A 2 -61.41 -41.12 23.00
N ASP A 3 -60.31 -41.49 23.66
CA ASP A 3 -59.39 -40.51 24.31
C ASP A 3 -57.90 -40.88 24.19
N ASP A 4 -57.49 -41.62 23.16
CA ASP A 4 -56.07 -42.05 22.98
C ASP A 4 -55.34 -41.36 21.81
N PHE A 5 -55.99 -40.49 21.03
CA PHE A 5 -55.38 -39.92 19.81
C PHE A 5 -54.73 -38.54 19.99
N ASP A 6 -54.89 -37.88 21.13
CA ASP A 6 -54.36 -36.52 21.36
C ASP A 6 -52.98 -36.47 22.04
N GLN A 7 -52.42 -37.61 22.50
CA GLN A 7 -51.12 -37.64 23.18
C GLN A 7 -49.90 -37.83 22.25
N GLN A 8 -50.09 -38.11 20.95
CA GLN A 8 -48.97 -38.24 20.01
C GLN A 8 -48.42 -36.89 19.49
N ALA A 9 -49.03 -35.74 19.86
CA ALA A 9 -48.74 -34.44 19.24
C ALA A 9 -47.68 -33.57 19.96
N LEU A 10 -46.96 -34.07 20.96
CA LEU A 10 -45.95 -33.28 21.71
C LEU A 10 -44.67 -34.05 22.06
N ALA A 11 -44.22 -34.95 21.19
CA ALA A 11 -42.80 -35.28 21.22
C ALA A 11 -42.06 -34.12 20.55
N PRO A 12 -41.29 -33.28 21.28
CA PRO A 12 -40.43 -32.30 20.62
C PRO A 12 -39.59 -33.05 19.59
N ASN A 13 -39.68 -32.64 18.32
CA ASN A 13 -38.90 -33.26 17.25
C ASN A 13 -37.44 -33.27 17.72
N PRO A 14 -36.84 -34.45 17.96
CA PRO A 14 -35.55 -34.52 18.60
C PRO A 14 -34.55 -33.71 17.77
N GLY A 15 -33.77 -32.87 18.45
CA GLY A 15 -32.76 -32.06 17.79
C GLY A 15 -31.77 -32.91 16.98
N VAL A 16 -30.93 -32.27 16.18
CA VAL A 16 -30.03 -32.99 15.26
C VAL A 16 -29.08 -33.93 16.01
N GLY A 17 -28.62 -33.54 17.20
CA GLY A 17 -27.74 -34.38 18.03
C GLY A 17 -28.33 -35.76 18.34
N PRO A 18 -29.49 -35.83 19.03
CA PRO A 18 -30.17 -37.11 19.28
C PRO A 18 -30.46 -37.93 18.01
N ARG A 19 -30.76 -37.27 16.89
CA ARG A 19 -30.95 -37.96 15.59
C ARG A 19 -29.67 -38.61 15.08
N LEU A 20 -28.53 -37.93 15.18
CA LEU A 20 -27.23 -38.51 14.82
C LEU A 20 -26.87 -39.69 15.73
N LYS A 21 -27.12 -39.56 17.04
CA LYS A 21 -26.91 -40.64 18.02
C LYS A 21 -27.74 -41.88 17.68
N ALA A 22 -29.04 -41.70 17.45
CA ALA A 22 -29.94 -42.79 17.10
C ALA A 22 -29.49 -43.48 15.80
N ALA A 23 -29.05 -42.72 14.80
CA ALA A 23 -28.54 -43.29 13.56
C ALA A 23 -27.24 -44.08 13.77
N ARG A 24 -26.31 -43.61 14.61
CA ARG A 24 -25.10 -44.37 14.97
C ARG A 24 -25.44 -45.68 15.68
N GLU A 25 -26.35 -45.62 16.64
CA GLU A 25 -26.78 -46.80 17.41
C GLU A 25 -27.52 -47.80 16.53
N SER A 26 -28.33 -47.34 15.58
CA SER A 26 -28.98 -48.21 14.59
C SER A 26 -28.01 -48.90 13.62
N ALA A 27 -26.79 -48.36 13.51
CA ALA A 27 -25.70 -48.95 12.73
C ALA A 27 -24.77 -49.83 13.58
N ASP A 28 -25.12 -50.08 14.85
CA ASP A 28 -24.33 -50.84 15.83
C ASP A 28 -22.88 -50.33 15.99
N LEU A 29 -22.68 -49.02 15.80
CA LEU A 29 -21.37 -48.39 15.93
C LEU A 29 -21.20 -47.75 17.31
N SER A 30 -20.08 -48.03 17.96
CA SER A 30 -19.67 -47.28 19.14
C SER A 30 -19.17 -45.87 18.77
N LEU A 31 -19.21 -44.95 19.74
CA LEU A 31 -18.66 -43.60 19.55
C LEU A 31 -17.17 -43.63 19.16
N ALA A 32 -16.41 -44.58 19.71
CA ALA A 32 -14.98 -44.75 19.41
C ALA A 32 -14.75 -45.21 17.96
N GLN A 33 -15.50 -46.23 17.49
CA GLN A 33 -15.45 -46.65 16.09
C GLN A 33 -15.85 -45.51 15.15
N MET A 34 -16.82 -44.68 15.56
CA MET A 34 -17.22 -43.53 14.75
C MET A 34 -16.14 -42.44 14.70
N ALA A 35 -15.46 -42.19 15.81
CA ALA A 35 -14.30 -41.31 15.88
C ALA A 35 -13.17 -41.80 14.96
N ASP A 36 -12.88 -43.11 14.98
CA ASP A 36 -11.85 -43.71 14.13
C ASP A 36 -12.17 -43.61 12.63
N ARG A 37 -13.45 -43.76 12.27
CA ARG A 37 -13.92 -43.69 10.88
C ARG A 37 -13.97 -42.26 10.34
N THR A 38 -14.38 -41.29 11.15
CA THR A 38 -14.51 -39.88 10.74
C THR A 38 -13.24 -39.07 10.96
N LYS A 39 -12.29 -39.58 11.75
CA LYS A 39 -11.11 -38.84 12.25
C LYS A 39 -11.48 -37.60 13.08
N ILE A 40 -12.69 -37.58 13.63
CA ILE A 40 -13.16 -36.54 14.55
C ILE A 40 -12.98 -37.08 15.98
N PRO A 41 -12.36 -36.32 16.91
CA PRO A 41 -12.19 -36.78 18.28
C PRO A 41 -13.52 -37.16 18.93
N ALA A 42 -13.56 -38.28 19.65
CA ALA A 42 -14.79 -38.80 20.29
C ALA A 42 -15.47 -37.75 21.20
N ARG A 43 -14.68 -36.90 21.88
CA ARG A 43 -15.22 -35.78 22.68
C ARG A 43 -16.09 -34.83 21.85
N MET A 44 -15.71 -34.52 20.61
CA MET A 44 -16.49 -33.62 19.75
C MET A 44 -17.76 -34.32 19.25
N LEU A 45 -17.68 -35.62 18.93
CA LEU A 45 -18.84 -36.41 18.55
C LEU A 45 -19.87 -36.52 19.68
N LEU A 46 -19.40 -36.67 20.92
CA LEU A 46 -20.26 -36.66 22.12
C LEU A 46 -21.02 -35.34 22.25
N LEU A 47 -20.34 -34.20 22.10
CA LEU A 47 -20.95 -32.88 22.14
C LEU A 47 -22.01 -32.72 21.04
N MET A 48 -21.71 -33.19 19.83
CA MET A 48 -22.67 -33.17 18.72
C MET A 48 -23.90 -34.03 19.01
N GLU A 49 -23.72 -35.26 19.53
CA GLU A 49 -24.83 -36.15 19.89
C GLU A 49 -25.68 -35.60 21.04
N ALA A 50 -25.07 -34.82 21.94
CA ALA A 50 -25.77 -34.09 23.00
C ALA A 50 -26.47 -32.80 22.51
N GLY A 51 -26.22 -32.37 21.27
CA GLY A 51 -26.71 -31.10 20.74
C GLY A 51 -25.97 -29.86 21.29
N ASP A 52 -24.89 -30.05 22.03
CA ASP A 52 -24.07 -28.97 22.59
C ASP A 52 -23.05 -28.48 21.55
N PHE A 53 -23.56 -27.84 20.49
CA PHE A 53 -22.73 -27.27 19.45
C PHE A 53 -21.97 -26.00 19.91
N ALA A 54 -22.37 -25.40 21.04
CA ALA A 54 -21.72 -24.23 21.63
C ALA A 54 -20.37 -24.58 22.28
N ALA A 55 -20.23 -25.80 22.81
CA ALA A 55 -18.97 -26.31 23.36
C ALA A 55 -17.94 -26.74 22.28
N LEU A 56 -18.30 -26.71 20.99
CA LEU A 56 -17.34 -26.94 19.91
C LEU A 56 -16.39 -25.74 19.77
N PRO A 57 -15.12 -25.94 19.36
CA PRO A 57 -14.14 -24.86 19.28
C PRO A 57 -14.53 -23.71 18.34
N ALA A 58 -15.33 -24.01 17.32
CA ALA A 58 -15.87 -23.03 16.39
C ALA A 58 -17.24 -23.47 15.88
N ARG A 59 -18.16 -22.52 15.70
CA ARG A 59 -19.53 -22.76 15.21
C ARG A 59 -19.55 -23.42 13.82
N THR A 60 -18.56 -23.15 12.98
CA THR A 60 -18.42 -23.73 11.65
C THR A 60 -18.16 -25.24 11.70
N TYR A 61 -17.49 -25.73 12.74
CA TYR A 61 -17.23 -27.17 12.92
C TYR A 61 -18.51 -27.98 13.10
N ALA A 62 -19.56 -27.43 13.70
CA ALA A 62 -20.85 -28.11 13.80
C ALA A 62 -21.35 -28.57 12.42
N THR A 63 -21.23 -27.74 11.38
CA THR A 63 -21.67 -28.09 10.03
C THR A 63 -20.72 -29.08 9.34
N GLY A 64 -19.40 -28.87 9.46
CA GLY A 64 -18.41 -29.74 8.83
C GLY A 64 -18.36 -31.14 9.43
N PHE A 65 -18.41 -31.23 10.76
CA PHE A 65 -18.45 -32.51 11.47
C PHE A 65 -19.78 -33.22 11.24
N THR A 66 -20.91 -32.52 11.26
CA THR A 66 -22.21 -33.13 10.93
C THR A 66 -22.22 -33.72 9.53
N ARG A 67 -21.67 -32.99 8.54
CA ARG A 67 -21.52 -33.50 7.17
C ARG A 67 -20.71 -34.78 7.12
N THR A 68 -19.56 -34.79 7.80
CA THR A 68 -18.64 -35.95 7.81
C THR A 68 -19.27 -37.15 8.52
N TYR A 69 -19.93 -36.92 9.65
CA TYR A 69 -20.66 -37.93 10.41
C TYR A 69 -21.79 -38.54 9.57
N ALA A 70 -22.69 -37.70 9.03
CA ALA A 70 -23.81 -38.15 8.21
C ALA A 70 -23.35 -38.97 7.00
N LYS A 71 -22.30 -38.53 6.29
CA LYS A 71 -21.70 -39.29 5.19
C LYS A 71 -21.15 -40.65 5.64
N ALA A 72 -20.51 -40.72 6.80
CA ALA A 72 -19.99 -41.97 7.33
C ALA A 72 -21.11 -42.96 7.68
N LEU A 73 -22.30 -42.48 8.05
CA LEU A 73 -23.49 -43.31 8.27
C LEU A 73 -24.33 -43.56 7.01
N GLY A 74 -23.95 -43.03 5.85
CA GLY A 74 -24.74 -43.15 4.61
C GLY A 74 -26.04 -42.35 4.62
N LEU A 75 -26.16 -41.35 5.49
CA LEU A 75 -27.31 -40.46 5.59
C LEU A 75 -27.20 -39.32 4.57
N ASP A 76 -28.33 -38.66 4.31
CA ASP A 76 -28.34 -37.41 3.54
C ASP A 76 -27.67 -36.29 4.35
N ALA A 77 -26.40 -36.03 4.06
CA ALA A 77 -25.62 -35.05 4.78
C ALA A 77 -26.16 -33.62 4.64
N ASP A 78 -26.81 -33.28 3.53
CA ASP A 78 -27.25 -31.90 3.30
C ASP A 78 -28.48 -31.56 4.14
N SER A 79 -29.44 -32.47 4.33
CA SER A 79 -30.56 -32.25 5.25
C SER A 79 -30.11 -32.12 6.71
N TYR A 80 -29.15 -32.94 7.17
CA TYR A 80 -28.62 -32.85 8.53
C TYR A 80 -27.86 -31.53 8.74
N VAL A 81 -27.06 -31.09 7.77
CA VAL A 81 -26.36 -29.80 7.84
C VAL A 81 -27.36 -28.64 7.84
N ALA A 82 -28.41 -28.70 7.04
CA ALA A 82 -29.46 -27.68 7.02
C ALA A 82 -30.18 -27.59 8.39
N ALA A 83 -30.48 -28.73 9.01
CA ALA A 83 -31.09 -28.77 10.33
C ALA A 83 -30.16 -28.18 11.41
N VAL A 84 -28.86 -28.52 11.40
CA VAL A 84 -27.88 -27.90 12.31
C VAL A 84 -27.78 -26.39 12.09
N ARG A 85 -27.87 -25.94 10.84
CA ARG A 85 -27.86 -24.51 10.53
C ARG A 85 -29.09 -23.79 11.11
N GLN A 86 -30.25 -24.42 11.06
CA GLN A 86 -31.47 -23.91 11.66
C GLN A 86 -31.36 -23.85 13.19
N GLU A 87 -30.92 -24.93 13.84
CA GLU A 87 -30.74 -24.96 15.31
C GLU A 87 -29.76 -23.92 15.82
N LEU A 88 -28.68 -23.70 15.08
CA LEU A 88 -27.70 -22.68 15.43
C LEU A 88 -28.16 -21.25 15.10
N GLY A 89 -29.27 -21.07 14.38
CA GLY A 89 -29.75 -19.76 13.97
C GLY A 89 -28.86 -19.09 12.92
N TYR A 90 -28.32 -19.85 11.96
CA TYR A 90 -27.56 -19.29 10.82
C TYR A 90 -28.42 -18.49 9.83
N GLY A 91 -29.74 -18.34 10.10
CA GLY A 91 -30.67 -17.49 9.33
C GLY A 91 -30.53 -16.00 9.64
N GLU A 92 -29.89 -15.62 10.75
CA GLU A 92 -29.37 -14.27 10.93
C GLU A 92 -28.05 -14.17 10.15
N PRO A 93 -27.81 -13.11 9.37
CA PRO A 93 -26.56 -12.90 8.65
C PRO A 93 -25.43 -12.66 9.65
N VAL A 94 -24.92 -13.74 10.26
CA VAL A 94 -23.65 -13.72 10.95
C VAL A 94 -22.61 -13.45 9.88
N ASP A 95 -22.08 -12.24 9.94
CA ASP A 95 -21.04 -11.68 9.10
C ASP A 95 -20.16 -12.80 8.56
N ARG A 96 -20.38 -13.12 7.29
CA ARG A 96 -19.72 -14.22 6.63
C ARG A 96 -18.24 -13.84 6.63
N TYR A 97 -17.44 -14.45 7.50
CA TYR A 97 -16.00 -14.53 7.26
C TYR A 97 -15.85 -15.38 6.00
N VAL A 98 -16.00 -14.73 4.85
CA VAL A 98 -15.55 -15.20 3.56
C VAL A 98 -14.03 -15.14 3.69
N PRO A 99 -13.31 -16.28 3.74
CA PRO A 99 -11.89 -16.25 3.42
C PRO A 99 -11.87 -15.70 2.00
N GLN A 100 -11.43 -14.45 1.84
CA GLN A 100 -11.46 -13.76 0.56
C GLN A 100 -10.86 -14.71 -0.47
N ALA A 101 -11.73 -15.21 -1.36
CA ALA A 101 -11.28 -15.87 -2.56
C ALA A 101 -10.29 -14.89 -3.18
N PHE A 102 -9.09 -15.38 -3.44
CA PHE A 102 -8.04 -14.61 -4.07
C PHE A 102 -8.54 -14.28 -5.48
N GLU A 103 -9.26 -13.16 -5.62
CA GLU A 103 -9.59 -12.55 -6.90
C GLU A 103 -8.34 -11.76 -7.30
N PRO A 104 -7.59 -12.22 -8.32
CA PRO A 104 -6.48 -11.47 -8.86
C PRO A 104 -7.06 -10.19 -9.48
N GLY A 105 -6.96 -9.08 -8.75
CA GLY A 105 -7.40 -7.78 -9.25
C GLY A 105 -8.24 -6.92 -8.31
N ASP A 106 -8.40 -7.24 -7.02
CA ASP A 106 -9.04 -6.32 -6.07
C ASP A 106 -8.21 -5.02 -5.93
N PRO A 107 -8.68 -3.87 -6.45
CA PRO A 107 -8.00 -2.59 -6.32
C PRO A 107 -8.11 -2.02 -4.90
N SER A 108 -8.71 -2.74 -3.94
CA SER A 108 -8.76 -2.33 -2.54
C SER A 108 -7.47 -2.66 -1.76
N ARG A 109 -6.48 -3.26 -2.42
CA ARG A 109 -5.15 -3.57 -1.85
C ARG A 109 -4.00 -2.71 -2.40
N ILE A 110 -4.29 -1.60 -3.10
CA ILE A 110 -3.25 -0.62 -3.39
C ILE A 110 -2.86 0.07 -2.08
N PRO A 111 -1.56 0.13 -1.73
CA PRO A 111 -1.13 0.85 -0.54
C PRO A 111 -1.62 2.30 -0.64
N SER A 112 -2.13 2.85 0.48
CA SER A 112 -2.74 4.18 0.56
C SER A 112 -2.00 5.21 -0.30
N ALA A 113 -2.72 6.10 -1.00
CA ALA A 113 -2.16 7.05 -2.00
C ALA A 113 -0.83 7.73 -1.61
N ARG A 114 -0.59 7.96 -0.31
CA ARG A 114 0.68 8.41 0.26
C ARG A 114 1.89 7.51 -0.06
N PHE A 115 1.75 6.20 -0.03
CA PHE A 115 2.80 5.24 -0.37
C PHE A 115 3.08 5.21 -1.86
N ALA A 116 2.04 5.33 -2.70
CA ALA A 116 2.24 5.48 -4.15
C ALA A 116 3.02 6.76 -4.48
N TRP A 117 2.69 7.88 -3.82
CA TRP A 117 3.44 9.14 -3.96
C TRP A 117 4.89 9.03 -3.44
N LEU A 118 5.11 8.36 -2.31
CA LEU A 118 6.45 8.11 -1.78
C LEU A 118 7.28 7.24 -2.74
N ALA A 119 6.70 6.20 -3.32
CA ALA A 119 7.37 5.34 -4.29
C ALA A 119 7.70 6.11 -5.58
N ALA A 120 6.77 6.93 -6.07
CA ALA A 120 6.99 7.78 -7.23
C ALA A 120 8.12 8.81 -6.97
N LEU A 121 8.12 9.43 -5.79
CA LEU A 121 9.19 10.36 -5.39
C LEU A 121 10.54 9.64 -5.28
N ALA A 122 10.58 8.45 -4.69
CA ALA A 122 11.79 7.65 -4.59
C ALA A 122 12.32 7.27 -5.99
N ALA A 123 11.45 6.84 -6.90
CA ALA A 123 11.81 6.54 -8.28
C ALA A 123 12.37 7.78 -9.00
N LEU A 124 11.76 8.96 -8.81
CA LEU A 124 12.24 10.22 -9.37
C LEU A 124 13.64 10.59 -8.84
N ILE A 125 13.88 10.40 -7.54
CA ILE A 125 15.19 10.65 -6.92
C ILE A 125 16.25 9.71 -7.51
N VAL A 126 15.95 8.40 -7.58
CA VAL A 126 16.86 7.41 -8.19
C VAL A 126 17.17 7.78 -9.63
N PHE A 127 16.16 8.20 -10.40
CA PHE A 127 16.34 8.63 -11.78
C PHE A 127 17.20 9.90 -11.89
N ALA A 128 16.96 10.92 -11.06
CA ALA A 128 17.74 12.15 -11.05
C ALA A 128 19.20 11.91 -10.66
N VAL A 129 19.45 11.06 -9.65
CA VAL A 129 20.79 10.64 -9.24
C VAL A 129 21.46 9.87 -10.37
N GLY A 130 20.75 8.93 -11.00
CA GLY A 130 21.23 8.20 -12.17
C GLY A 130 21.63 9.13 -13.32
N LEU A 131 20.80 10.12 -13.64
CA LEU A 131 21.11 11.14 -14.66
C LEU A 131 22.30 12.02 -14.28
N PHE A 132 22.42 12.40 -13.00
CA PHE A 132 23.56 13.19 -12.52
C PHE A 132 24.88 12.42 -12.69
N PHE A 133 24.92 11.17 -12.25
CA PHE A 133 26.08 10.31 -12.43
C PHE A 133 26.35 10.02 -13.90
N TRP A 134 25.32 9.68 -14.68
CA TRP A 134 25.46 9.45 -16.12
C TRP A 134 26.05 10.68 -16.81
N ARG A 135 25.48 11.86 -16.57
CA ARG A 135 25.99 13.12 -17.10
C ARG A 135 27.41 13.39 -16.63
N SER A 136 27.76 13.10 -15.37
CA SER A 136 29.14 13.25 -14.88
C SER A 136 30.13 12.29 -15.55
N TYR A 137 29.72 11.05 -15.84
CA TYR A 137 30.57 10.04 -16.46
C TYR A 137 30.69 10.19 -17.98
N TYR A 138 29.65 10.68 -18.66
CA TYR A 138 29.58 10.74 -20.12
C TYR A 138 29.64 12.17 -20.68
N ALA A 139 29.62 13.21 -19.86
CA ALA A 139 29.87 14.60 -20.28
C ALA A 139 31.29 15.16 -19.99
N PRO A 140 32.42 14.41 -20.03
CA PRO A 140 33.74 15.05 -20.16
C PRO A 140 33.93 15.84 -21.46
N ALA A 141 32.95 15.84 -22.38
CA ALA A 141 32.98 16.60 -23.64
C ALA A 141 32.13 17.88 -23.63
N ALA A 142 31.51 18.27 -22.49
CA ALA A 142 30.67 19.47 -22.42
C ALA A 142 31.46 20.79 -22.26
N SER A 143 32.79 20.72 -22.13
CA SER A 143 33.68 21.86 -22.34
C SER A 143 34.37 21.70 -23.69
N LEU A 144 33.67 22.07 -24.77
CA LEU A 144 34.36 22.32 -26.02
C LEU A 144 35.29 23.51 -25.79
N PRO A 145 36.59 23.43 -26.19
CA PRO A 145 37.43 24.62 -26.31
C PRO A 145 36.64 25.69 -27.08
N PRO A 146 36.68 26.96 -26.65
CA PRO A 146 35.98 28.00 -27.39
C PRO A 146 36.42 27.94 -28.85
N LEU A 147 35.48 27.63 -29.75
CA LEU A 147 35.68 27.69 -31.20
C LEU A 147 35.74 29.14 -31.70
N GLN A 148 35.77 30.11 -30.79
CA GLN A 148 36.19 31.45 -31.12
C GLN A 148 37.71 31.42 -31.18
N PRO A 149 38.33 31.72 -32.34
CA PRO A 149 39.70 32.19 -32.28
C PRO A 149 39.70 33.33 -31.26
N GLU A 150 40.51 33.20 -30.21
CA GLU A 150 41.03 34.36 -29.51
C GLU A 150 41.28 35.42 -30.59
N PRO A 151 40.69 36.63 -30.50
CA PRO A 151 41.13 37.72 -31.33
C PRO A 151 42.60 37.92 -30.96
N THR A 152 43.47 37.20 -31.67
CA THR A 152 44.78 37.69 -32.01
C THR A 152 44.47 39.09 -32.48
N ALA A 153 44.93 40.07 -31.72
CA ALA A 153 44.94 41.44 -32.18
C ALA A 153 45.66 41.39 -33.53
N THR A 154 44.89 41.25 -34.61
CA THR A 154 45.25 41.75 -35.91
C THR A 154 45.51 43.21 -35.61
N ALA A 155 46.79 43.52 -35.46
CA ALA A 155 47.27 44.88 -35.47
C ALA A 155 46.54 45.55 -36.61
N ALA A 156 45.70 46.52 -36.25
CA ALA A 156 45.04 47.36 -37.23
C ALA A 156 46.14 47.83 -38.20
N PRO A 157 45.91 47.75 -39.54
CA PRO A 157 46.84 48.38 -40.45
C PRO A 157 47.03 49.83 -39.97
N PRO A 158 48.28 50.32 -39.87
CA PRO A 158 48.52 51.68 -39.44
C PRO A 158 47.66 52.61 -40.29
N PRO A 159 46.98 53.60 -39.69
CA PRO A 159 46.20 54.54 -40.47
C PRO A 159 47.14 55.18 -41.49
N VAL A 160 46.81 54.99 -42.78
CA VAL A 160 47.47 55.70 -43.87
C VAL A 160 47.21 57.18 -43.60
N ALA A 161 48.24 57.90 -43.18
CA ALA A 161 48.19 59.33 -43.01
C ALA A 161 47.88 59.97 -44.36
N LEU A 162 46.66 60.49 -44.53
CA LEU A 162 46.38 61.44 -45.60
C LEU A 162 47.26 62.69 -45.37
N PRO A 163 47.86 63.27 -46.43
CA PRO A 163 48.59 64.52 -46.32
C PRO A 163 47.65 65.65 -45.84
N PRO A 164 48.11 66.54 -44.95
CA PRO A 164 47.29 67.67 -44.51
C PRO A 164 47.08 68.66 -45.65
N ALA A 165 45.81 68.90 -46.00
CA ALA A 165 45.43 70.09 -46.76
C ALA A 165 45.65 71.34 -45.88
N PRO A 166 46.18 72.45 -46.43
CA PRO A 166 46.55 73.61 -45.64
C PRO A 166 45.33 74.30 -45.02
N LEU A 167 45.43 74.58 -43.73
CA LEU A 167 44.46 75.35 -42.94
C LEU A 167 44.39 76.81 -43.44
N PRO A 168 43.20 77.42 -43.49
CA PRO A 168 43.09 78.87 -43.55
C PRO A 168 43.57 79.49 -42.23
N THR A 169 44.44 80.48 -42.37
CA THR A 169 44.95 81.32 -41.30
C THR A 169 43.81 82.14 -40.71
N ASP A 170 43.59 82.07 -39.40
CA ASP A 170 43.23 83.27 -38.66
C ASP A 170 43.80 83.23 -37.25
N VAL A 171 44.49 84.32 -36.95
CA VAL A 171 45.09 84.72 -35.68
C VAL A 171 43.99 85.25 -34.77
N ALA A 172 44.03 84.89 -33.48
CA ALA A 172 43.87 85.81 -32.33
C ALA A 172 43.28 85.12 -31.07
N THR A 173 44.11 85.10 -30.02
CA THR A 173 43.82 85.66 -28.69
C THR A 173 42.86 84.92 -27.73
N ASP A 174 43.49 84.18 -26.81
CA ASP A 174 43.51 84.37 -25.34
C ASP A 174 42.30 83.99 -24.44
N GLY A 175 42.64 83.48 -23.23
CA GLY A 175 41.77 83.30 -22.04
C GLY A 175 41.10 81.92 -21.91
N ALA A 176 41.54 80.97 -21.08
CA ALA A 176 41.46 80.87 -19.60
C ALA A 176 40.14 80.25 -19.04
N THR A 177 40.28 79.09 -18.35
CA THR A 177 39.53 78.54 -17.16
C THR A 177 38.04 78.17 -17.40
N GLU A 178 37.40 77.09 -16.91
CA GLU A 178 37.35 76.30 -15.65
C GLU A 178 36.97 74.81 -15.98
N GLU A 179 37.44 73.75 -15.31
CA GLU A 179 36.97 73.20 -14.00
C GLU A 179 35.43 73.11 -13.90
N ALA A 180 34.74 72.01 -13.57
CA ALA A 180 34.82 71.16 -12.39
C ALA A 180 33.66 70.10 -12.51
N THR A 181 33.87 68.79 -12.32
CA THR A 181 33.69 68.04 -11.03
C THR A 181 32.35 67.28 -10.98
N ALA A 182 32.41 65.93 -11.05
CA ALA A 182 32.06 64.99 -9.96
C ALA A 182 30.60 64.53 -9.97
N ALA A 183 30.19 63.38 -9.43
CA ALA A 183 30.80 62.18 -8.88
C ALA A 183 29.63 61.21 -8.61
N ALA A 184 29.91 59.92 -8.48
CA ALA A 184 29.52 59.09 -7.33
C ALA A 184 29.48 57.61 -7.72
N ALA A 185 30.37 56.87 -7.07
CA ALA A 185 30.59 55.43 -7.18
C ALA A 185 29.75 54.65 -6.13
N PRO A 186 29.77 53.30 -6.16
CA PRO A 186 28.76 52.41 -5.58
C PRO A 186 29.14 51.86 -4.19
N SER A 187 28.29 51.00 -3.62
CA SER A 187 28.67 50.16 -2.46
C SER A 187 28.20 48.72 -2.65
N ALA A 188 29.11 47.82 -2.32
CA ALA A 188 29.10 46.38 -2.54
C ALA A 188 29.00 45.60 -1.22
N THR A 189 28.86 44.27 -1.34
CA THR A 189 29.46 43.23 -0.46
C THR A 189 28.86 43.08 0.96
N ALA A 190 28.08 42.04 1.25
CA ALA A 190 28.43 40.63 1.55
C ALA A 190 28.85 40.33 3.01
N GLN A 191 28.16 39.33 3.58
CA GLN A 191 28.72 38.09 4.17
C GLN A 191 28.84 37.91 5.71
N ARG A 192 28.37 36.70 6.13
CA ARG A 192 28.73 35.86 7.31
C ARG A 192 28.22 36.37 8.69
N ARG A 193 27.91 35.54 9.71
CA ARG A 193 28.40 34.20 10.13
C ARG A 193 27.51 33.65 11.29
N SER A 194 27.46 32.31 11.42
CA SER A 194 27.45 31.48 12.65
C SER A 194 26.30 31.48 13.68
N ALA A 195 25.49 30.41 13.65
CA ALA A 195 25.32 29.29 14.61
C ALA A 195 25.01 29.51 16.13
N PRO A 196 24.37 28.52 16.82
CA PRO A 196 23.44 28.72 17.93
C PRO A 196 23.98 28.37 19.34
N ARG A 197 23.25 28.78 20.39
CA ARG A 197 23.53 28.47 21.81
C ARG A 197 22.29 27.85 22.49
N PRO A 198 22.40 26.75 23.28
CA PRO A 198 21.34 26.23 24.13
C PRO A 198 21.59 26.48 25.63
N ALA A 199 20.52 26.63 26.41
CA ALA A 199 20.44 26.40 27.88
C ALA A 199 18.94 26.35 28.27
N ARG A 200 18.35 25.22 28.68
CA ARG A 200 18.38 24.46 29.95
C ARG A 200 17.28 24.94 30.94
N PRO A 201 16.48 24.03 31.57
CA PRO A 201 15.25 24.39 32.27
C PRO A 201 15.44 24.53 33.80
N ALA A 202 14.49 25.23 34.42
CA ALA A 202 14.12 25.16 35.83
C ALA A 202 12.60 25.36 35.94
#